data_AF-A0A1M6Q902-F1
#
_entry.id   AF-A0A1M6Q902-F1
#
_cell.length_a   1.000
_cell.length_b   1.000
_cell.length_c   1.000
_cell.angle_alpha   90.00
_cell.angle_beta   90.00
_cell.angle_gamma   90.00
#
_symmetry.space_group_name_H-M   'P 1'
#
loop_
_entity.id
_entity.type
_entity.pdbx_description
1 polymer ?
#
loop_
_entity_poly.entity_id
_entity_poly.type
_entity_poly.pdbx_seq_one_letter_code
_entity_poly.pdbx_strand_id
1 'polypeptide(L)'
;MTLFHTPDASLTYHPTTDMLQLSYSATRLTVSFGMAYQQALEQMLEHNVGKLLLDLKRNAPPTDDELELLPPLASVLPEHETRPLFIAAVVSEGQYQYQVGNSLAASASTLPPAYVEFNYFTSRREAADWLSRS
;
A
#
# COMPACT_ATOMS: atom_id res chain seq x y z
N MET A 1 17.62 -1.81 3.57
CA MET A 1 17.73 -1.18 4.90
C MET A 1 16.37 -1.22 5.57
N THR A 2 16.24 -1.74 6.78
CA THR A 2 14.97 -1.67 7.53
C THR A 2 14.84 -0.29 8.16
N LEU A 3 13.76 0.42 7.85
CA LEU A 3 13.48 1.78 8.33
C LEU A 3 12.64 1.77 9.61
N PHE A 4 11.72 0.81 9.69
CA PHE A 4 10.80 0.67 10.81
C PHE A 4 10.48 -0.79 11.06
N HIS A 5 10.32 -1.15 12.33
CA HIS A 5 9.98 -2.51 12.74
C HIS A 5 9.16 -2.50 14.03
N THR A 6 7.99 -3.14 13.97
CA THR A 6 7.13 -3.49 15.10
C THR A 6 6.84 -4.99 15.05
N PRO A 7 6.23 -5.58 16.09
CA PRO A 7 5.81 -6.99 16.05
C PRO A 7 4.87 -7.31 14.88
N ASP A 8 4.12 -6.32 14.41
CA ASP A 8 3.06 -6.47 13.42
C ASP A 8 3.44 -5.97 12.03
N ALA A 9 4.47 -5.12 11.92
CA ALA A 9 4.83 -4.44 10.67
C ALA A 9 6.35 -4.26 10.54
N SER A 10 6.84 -4.37 9.32
CA SER A 10 8.22 -4.01 8.98
C SER A 10 8.25 -3.18 7.71
N LEU A 11 8.93 -2.04 7.74
CA LEU A 11 9.19 -1.20 6.57
C LEU A 11 10.65 -1.37 6.15
N THR A 12 10.87 -1.80 4.92
CA THR A 12 12.21 -2.02 4.37
C THR A 12 12.39 -1.25 3.08
N TYR A 13 13.47 -0.47 3.00
CA TYR A 13 13.95 0.14 1.76
C TYR A 13 14.88 -0.82 1.00
N HIS A 14 14.59 -1.04 -0.27
CA HIS A 14 15.36 -1.86 -1.20
C HIS A 14 16.10 -0.95 -2.17
N PRO A 15 17.40 -0.66 -1.94
CA PRO A 15 18.14 0.31 -2.76
C PRO A 15 18.38 -0.18 -4.19
N THR A 16 18.40 -1.49 -4.43
CA THR A 16 18.60 -2.07 -5.76
C THR A 16 17.42 -1.86 -6.70
N THR A 17 16.22 -1.71 -6.15
CA THR A 17 14.97 -1.55 -6.90
C THR A 17 14.32 -0.19 -6.63
N ASP A 18 14.97 0.65 -5.82
CA ASP A 18 14.48 1.92 -5.29
C ASP A 18 13.01 1.86 -4.84
N MET A 19 12.74 0.93 -3.92
CA MET A 19 11.38 0.59 -3.50
C MET A 19 11.29 0.45 -1.99
N LEU A 20 10.21 0.97 -1.42
CA LEU A 20 9.82 0.67 -0.04
C LEU A 20 8.90 -0.54 0.00
N GLN A 21 9.11 -1.42 0.96
CA GLN A 21 8.26 -2.58 1.23
C GLN A 21 7.74 -2.50 2.65
N LEU A 22 6.42 -2.29 2.80
CA LEU A 22 5.72 -2.43 4.06
C LEU A 22 5.15 -3.84 4.13
N SER A 23 5.75 -4.70 4.95
CA SER A 23 5.20 -6.02 5.25
C SER A 23 4.43 -5.94 6.56
N TYR A 24 3.15 -6.29 6.51
CA TYR A 24 2.31 -6.39 7.70
C TYR A 24 2.04 -7.87 7.95
N SER A 25 2.10 -8.33 9.19
CA SER A 25 1.95 -9.75 9.55
C SER A 25 0.90 -10.03 10.62
N ALA A 26 0.22 -9.00 11.13
CA ALA A 26 -0.85 -9.20 12.10
C ALA A 26 -2.11 -9.76 11.45
N THR A 27 -2.75 -10.73 12.12
CA THR A 27 -3.95 -11.43 11.63
C THR A 27 -5.16 -10.54 11.35
N ARG A 28 -5.13 -9.25 11.72
CA ARG A 28 -6.16 -8.24 11.46
C ARG A 28 -5.48 -6.91 11.11
N LEU A 29 -6.05 -6.20 10.14
CA LEU A 29 -5.65 -4.82 9.86
C LEU A 29 -6.28 -3.95 10.95
N THR A 30 -5.43 -3.41 11.81
CA THR A 30 -5.82 -2.64 13.01
C THR A 30 -5.31 -1.21 12.88
N VAL A 31 -5.56 -0.36 13.88
CA VAL A 31 -5.00 1.01 13.97
C VAL A 31 -3.48 1.02 13.74
N SER A 32 -2.78 -0.04 14.13
CA SER A 32 -1.34 -0.23 13.87
C SER A 32 -0.98 -0.32 12.38
N PHE A 33 -1.87 -0.86 11.53
CA PHE A 33 -1.66 -0.83 10.08
C PHE A 33 -1.74 0.60 9.55
N GLY A 34 -2.76 1.37 9.94
CA GLY A 34 -2.91 2.76 9.51
C GLY A 34 -1.69 3.61 9.86
N MET A 35 -1.16 3.45 11.08
CA MET A 35 0.09 4.11 11.50
C MET A 35 1.30 3.65 10.70
N ALA A 36 1.46 2.34 10.48
CA ALA A 36 2.59 1.81 9.72
C ALA A 36 2.54 2.23 8.23
N TYR A 37 1.34 2.33 7.67
CA TYR A 37 1.11 2.80 6.32
C TYR A 37 1.38 4.30 6.18
N GLN A 38 0.90 5.12 7.12
CA GLN A 38 1.25 6.54 7.18
C GLN A 38 2.77 6.75 7.24
N GLN A 39 3.46 6.02 8.12
CA GLN A 39 4.92 6.09 8.20
C GLN A 39 5.59 5.65 6.90
N ALA A 40 5.07 4.65 6.19
CA ALA A 40 5.60 4.27 4.89
C ALA A 40 5.50 5.40 3.87
N LEU A 41 4.38 6.14 3.85
CA LEU A 41 4.19 7.31 2.98
C LEU A 41 5.13 8.46 3.37
N GLU A 42 5.29 8.76 4.66
CA GLU A 42 6.25 9.77 5.12
C GLU A 42 7.69 9.42 4.70
N GLN A 43 8.07 8.15 4.79
CA GLN A 43 9.38 7.68 4.36
C GLN A 43 9.55 7.71 2.83
N MET A 44 8.49 7.51 2.05
CA MET A 44 8.53 7.74 0.59
C MET A 44 8.88 9.18 0.25
N LEU A 45 8.34 10.14 1.02
CA LEU A 45 8.63 11.57 0.84
C LEU A 45 10.05 11.90 1.30
N GLU A 46 10.43 11.49 2.51
CA GLU A 46 11.73 11.80 3.12
C GLU A 46 12.90 11.24 2.30
N HIS A 47 12.77 9.99 1.83
CA HIS A 47 13.80 9.33 1.03
C HIS A 47 13.67 9.57 -0.47
N ASN A 48 12.69 10.37 -0.91
CA ASN A 48 12.40 10.61 -2.31
C ASN A 48 12.19 9.29 -3.10
N VAL A 49 11.48 8.32 -2.52
CA VAL A 49 11.14 7.02 -3.14
C VAL A 49 9.72 7.07 -3.71
N GLY A 50 9.57 6.74 -5.00
CA GLY A 50 8.27 6.75 -5.69
C GLY A 50 7.47 5.46 -5.63
N LYS A 51 8.05 4.37 -5.09
CA LYS A 51 7.51 3.00 -5.22
C LYS A 51 7.28 2.36 -3.85
N LEU A 52 6.07 1.87 -3.63
CA LEU A 52 5.68 1.19 -2.39
C LEU A 52 5.02 -0.15 -2.67
N LEU A 53 5.55 -1.19 -2.06
CA LEU A 53 4.99 -2.53 -2.01
C LEU A 53 4.36 -2.77 -0.64
N LEU A 54 3.03 -2.87 -0.59
CA LEU A 54 2.27 -3.28 0.59
C LEU A 54 2.09 -4.79 0.57
N ASP A 55 2.74 -5.52 1.46
CA ASP A 55 2.55 -6.96 1.59
C ASP A 55 1.61 -7.28 2.75
N LEU A 56 0.36 -7.56 2.40
CA LEU A 56 -0.76 -7.82 3.32
C LEU A 56 -1.18 -9.30 3.29
N LYS A 57 -0.44 -10.16 2.60
CA LYS A 57 -0.87 -11.51 2.18
C LYS A 57 -1.24 -12.46 3.33
N ARG A 58 -0.84 -12.16 4.57
CA ARG A 58 -1.09 -12.98 5.76
C ARG A 58 -2.20 -12.47 6.67
N ASN A 59 -2.83 -11.35 6.33
CA ASN A 59 -3.66 -10.60 7.27
C ASN A 59 -5.13 -10.64 6.86
N ALA A 60 -5.86 -11.49 7.57
CA ALA A 60 -7.28 -11.38 7.90
C ALA A 60 -8.36 -11.90 6.91
N PRO A 61 -9.43 -12.52 7.47
CA PRO A 61 -10.56 -13.15 6.77
C PRO A 61 -11.42 -12.12 6.01
N PRO A 62 -12.35 -12.56 5.14
CA PRO A 62 -13.01 -11.72 4.13
C PRO A 62 -14.16 -10.85 4.68
N THR A 63 -14.06 -10.29 5.90
CA THR A 63 -15.21 -9.69 6.59
C THR A 63 -15.01 -8.26 7.10
N ASP A 64 -15.95 -7.41 6.66
CA ASP A 64 -16.62 -6.23 7.25
C ASP A 64 -15.83 -5.05 7.83
N ASP A 65 -14.60 -5.20 8.30
CA ASP A 65 -13.79 -4.03 8.70
C ASP A 65 -13.01 -3.51 7.48
N GLU A 66 -13.77 -2.99 6.51
CA GLU A 66 -13.29 -2.57 5.19
C GLU A 66 -12.26 -1.44 5.27
N LEU A 67 -11.04 -1.75 4.83
CA LEU A 67 -10.03 -0.76 4.52
C LEU A 67 -10.43 0.02 3.28
N GLU A 68 -10.63 1.32 3.45
CA GLU A 68 -10.22 2.25 2.42
C GLU A 68 -8.69 2.47 2.57
N LEU A 69 -7.87 1.80 1.73
CA LEU A 69 -6.41 2.03 1.64
C LEU A 69 -6.05 3.42 1.04
N LEU A 70 -7.06 4.10 0.50
CA LEU A 70 -6.98 5.37 -0.20
C LEU A 70 -7.03 6.62 0.70
N PRO A 71 -7.89 6.74 1.74
CA PRO A 71 -7.97 7.93 2.59
C PRO A 71 -6.65 8.40 3.22
N PRO A 72 -5.74 7.52 3.67
CA PRO A 72 -4.44 7.97 4.16
C PRO A 72 -3.60 8.66 3.06
N LEU A 73 -3.75 8.24 1.79
CA LEU A 73 -3.02 8.85 0.66
C LEU A 73 -3.44 10.32 0.46
N ALA A 74 -4.73 10.61 0.56
CA ALA A 74 -5.24 11.98 0.40
C ALA A 74 -4.80 12.93 1.53
N SER A 75 -4.46 12.40 2.71
CA SER A 75 -4.10 13.21 3.88
C SER A 75 -2.59 13.43 4.05
N VAL A 76 -1.77 12.48 3.57
CA VAL A 76 -0.31 12.50 3.78
C VAL A 76 0.43 13.09 2.57
N LEU A 77 -0.10 12.88 1.36
CA LEU A 77 0.57 13.38 0.16
C LEU A 77 0.27 14.87 -0.02
N PRO A 78 1.31 15.73 -0.10
CA PRO A 78 1.10 17.14 -0.34
C PRO A 78 0.41 17.34 -1.69
N GLU A 79 -0.53 18.30 -1.78
CA GLU A 79 -1.23 18.67 -3.02
C GLU A 79 -0.28 19.05 -4.18
N HIS A 80 1.01 19.25 -3.88
CA HIS A 80 2.06 19.67 -4.79
C HIS A 80 3.07 18.56 -5.15
N GLU A 81 2.78 17.29 -4.89
CA GLU A 81 3.67 16.22 -5.31
C GLU A 81 3.65 16.09 -6.85
N THR A 82 4.74 16.52 -7.49
CA THR A 82 4.85 16.60 -8.96
C THR A 82 5.26 15.28 -9.62
N ARG A 83 5.48 14.23 -8.84
CA ARG A 83 6.01 12.94 -9.31
C ARG A 83 4.96 11.84 -9.16
N PRO A 84 4.89 10.89 -10.11
CA PRO A 84 4.01 9.75 -9.97
C PRO A 84 4.47 8.85 -8.82
N LEU A 85 3.53 8.45 -7.97
CA LEU A 85 3.73 7.45 -6.94
C LEU A 85 3.03 6.16 -7.34
N PHE A 86 3.73 5.04 -7.17
CA PHE A 86 3.25 3.72 -7.54
C PHE A 86 3.14 2.85 -6.29
N ILE A 87 1.94 2.39 -6.00
CA ILE A 87 1.64 1.60 -4.82
C ILE A 87 1.02 0.28 -5.25
N ALA A 88 1.67 -0.82 -4.89
CA ALA A 88 1.21 -2.17 -5.17
C ALA A 88 0.83 -2.87 -3.87
N ALA A 89 -0.43 -3.29 -3.74
CA ALA A 89 -0.92 -4.03 -2.59
C ALA A 89 -1.06 -5.52 -2.90
N VAL A 90 -0.27 -6.35 -2.21
CA VAL A 90 -0.35 -7.80 -2.25
C VAL A 90 -1.34 -8.27 -1.20
N VAL A 91 -2.50 -8.72 -1.64
CA VAL A 91 -3.61 -9.17 -0.80
C VAL A 91 -3.91 -10.66 -1.03
N SER A 92 -4.79 -11.23 -0.20
CA SER A 92 -5.32 -12.57 -0.46
C SER A 92 -6.31 -12.57 -1.63
N GLU A 93 -6.55 -13.72 -2.26
CA GLU A 93 -7.48 -13.82 -3.39
C GLU A 93 -8.90 -13.39 -3.03
N GLY A 94 -9.38 -13.74 -1.83
CA GLY A 94 -10.69 -13.30 -1.34
C GLY A 94 -10.77 -11.78 -1.18
N GLN A 95 -9.72 -11.14 -0.66
CA GLN A 95 -9.65 -9.68 -0.57
C GLN A 95 -9.53 -9.03 -1.96
N TYR A 96 -8.81 -9.64 -2.90
CA TYR A 96 -8.72 -9.14 -4.27
C TYR A 96 -10.09 -9.14 -4.96
N GLN A 97 -10.83 -10.24 -4.89
CA GLN A 97 -12.17 -10.35 -5.49
C GLN A 97 -13.14 -9.34 -4.88
N TYR A 98 -13.03 -9.11 -3.56
CA TYR A 98 -13.81 -8.13 -2.86
C TYR A 98 -13.45 -6.69 -3.24
N GLN A 99 -12.16 -6.36 -3.29
CA GLN A 99 -11.66 -5.04 -3.73
C GLN A 99 -12.10 -4.73 -5.16
N VAL A 100 -12.00 -5.69 -6.08
CA VAL A 100 -12.49 -5.53 -7.46
C VAL A 100 -14.00 -5.36 -7.51
N GLY A 101 -14.75 -6.17 -6.73
CA GLY A 101 -16.20 -6.06 -6.61
C GLY A 101 -16.66 -4.73 -6.01
N ASN A 102 -15.97 -4.23 -4.98
CA ASN A 102 -16.30 -2.98 -4.32
C ASN A 102 -15.79 -1.76 -5.10
N SER A 103 -14.64 -1.83 -5.78
CA SER A 103 -14.16 -0.73 -6.65
C SER A 103 -15.11 -0.46 -7.82
N LEU A 104 -15.78 -1.50 -8.34
CA LEU A 104 -16.86 -1.36 -9.33
C LEU A 104 -18.10 -0.66 -8.73
N ALA A 105 -18.39 -0.87 -7.44
CA ALA A 105 -19.50 -0.23 -6.73
C ALA A 105 -19.17 1.18 -6.18
N ALA A 106 -17.90 1.42 -5.84
CA ALA A 106 -17.35 2.60 -5.17
C ALA A 106 -16.87 3.69 -6.13
N SER A 107 -17.30 3.64 -7.40
CA SER A 107 -17.04 4.65 -8.45
C SER A 107 -17.49 6.09 -8.07
N ALA A 108 -17.89 6.36 -6.83
CA ALA A 108 -18.39 7.62 -6.31
C ALA A 108 -17.59 8.21 -5.13
N SER A 109 -16.68 7.47 -4.48
CA SER A 109 -16.03 7.96 -3.27
C SER A 109 -14.53 7.69 -3.28
N THR A 110 -13.74 8.76 -3.32
CA THR A 110 -12.28 8.75 -3.06
C THR A 110 -11.42 8.21 -4.22
N LEU A 111 -11.34 8.96 -5.31
CA LEU A 111 -10.28 8.77 -6.30
C LEU A 111 -8.90 9.01 -5.64
N PRO A 112 -7.88 8.17 -5.89
CA PRO A 112 -6.52 8.52 -5.51
C PRO A 112 -6.14 9.88 -6.14
N PRO A 113 -5.25 10.65 -5.51
CA PRO A 113 -4.71 11.87 -6.12
C PRO A 113 -4.22 11.56 -7.53
N ALA A 114 -4.35 12.50 -8.48
CA ALA A 114 -4.07 12.28 -9.90
C ALA A 114 -2.65 11.76 -10.21
N TYR A 115 -1.74 11.84 -9.24
CA TYR A 115 -0.34 11.42 -9.33
C TYR A 115 -0.07 10.08 -8.63
N VAL A 116 -1.09 9.36 -8.16
CA VAL A 116 -0.92 8.07 -7.47
C VAL A 116 -1.58 6.95 -8.27
N GLU A 117 -0.77 6.01 -8.72
CA GLU A 117 -1.24 4.75 -9.29
C GLU A 117 -1.24 3.67 -8.21
N PHE A 118 -2.43 3.20 -7.85
CA PHE A 118 -2.63 2.14 -6.86
C PHE A 118 -3.16 0.88 -7.53
N ASN A 119 -2.49 -0.25 -7.35
CA ASN A 119 -2.91 -1.54 -7.90
C ASN A 119 -2.90 -2.67 -6.87
N TYR A 120 -3.84 -3.61 -7.03
CA TYR A 120 -3.95 -4.80 -6.20
C TYR A 120 -3.39 -6.02 -6.91
N PHE A 121 -2.72 -6.90 -6.17
CA PHE A 121 -2.11 -8.13 -6.66
C PHE A 121 -2.32 -9.26 -5.66
N THR A 122 -2.35 -10.51 -6.15
CA THR A 122 -2.33 -11.71 -5.28
C THR A 122 -0.92 -12.31 -5.16
N SER A 123 -0.01 -11.88 -6.05
CA SER A 123 1.38 -12.32 -6.12
C SER A 123 2.35 -11.18 -5.84
N ARG A 124 3.26 -11.40 -4.87
CA ARG A 124 4.36 -10.47 -4.59
C ARG A 124 5.26 -10.29 -5.81
N ARG A 125 5.46 -11.35 -6.61
CA ARG A 125 6.29 -11.30 -7.81
C ARG A 125 5.68 -10.37 -8.85
N GLU A 126 4.37 -10.50 -9.10
CA GLU A 126 3.69 -9.66 -10.09
C GLU A 126 3.65 -8.19 -9.64
N ALA A 127 3.40 -7.94 -8.34
CA ALA A 127 3.45 -6.60 -7.77
C ALA A 127 4.84 -5.94 -7.91
N ALA A 128 5.91 -6.68 -7.61
CA ALA A 128 7.27 -6.20 -7.78
C ALA A 128 7.64 -5.99 -9.25
N ASP A 129 7.22 -6.90 -10.15
CA ASP A 129 7.43 -6.76 -11.59
C ASP A 129 6.70 -5.53 -12.13
N TRP A 130 5.48 -5.23 -11.66
CA TRP A 130 4.75 -4.01 -12.03
C TRP A 130 5.48 -2.76 -11.53
N LEU A 131 5.83 -2.70 -10.24
CA LEU A 131 6.59 -1.57 -9.67
C LEU A 131 7.94 -1.36 -10.37
N SER A 132 8.58 -2.41 -10.88
CA SER A 132 9.85 -2.29 -11.61
C SER A 132 9.70 -1.62 -12.99
N ARG A 133 8.52 -1.72 -13.61
CA ARG A 133 8.20 -1.15 -14.93
C ARG A 133 7.63 0.26 -14.86
N SER A 134 7.06 0.60 -13.71
CA SER A 134 6.59 1.93 -13.34
C SER A 134 7.73 2.94 -13.16
#